data_AF-A0A8H4AF91-F1
#
_entry.id   AF-A0A8H4AF91-F1
#
_cell.length_a   1.000
_cell.length_b   1.000
_cell.length_c   1.000
_cell.angle_alpha   90.00
_cell.angle_beta   90.00
_cell.angle_gamma   90.00
#
_symmetry.space_group_name_H-M   'P 1'
#
loop_
_entity.id
_entity.type
_entity.pdbx_description
1 polymer ?
#
loop_
_entity_poly.entity_id
_entity_poly.type
_entity_poly.pdbx_seq_one_letter_code
_entity_poly.pdbx_strand_id
1 'polypeptide(L)'
;MLITAIESIIESLKSAGIIPDEALLDIRYGEKKVELGNKFTIDETNKAPHVNFVFNKSDSDDKSRFTLMMVDPDAPSPKNPTHREWRHWIVGNIPSDGNLSEATHLDDYMGPSPPSGTGEHRKFHISTIHG
;
A
#
# COMPACT_ATOMS: atom_id res chain seq x y z
N MET A 1 -2.05 8.26 -12.77
CA MET A 1 -1.19 7.85 -11.64
C MET A 1 -1.11 6.33 -11.64
N LEU A 2 0.08 5.78 -11.42
CA LEU A 2 0.36 4.36 -11.64
C LEU A 2 0.56 3.67 -10.29
N ILE A 3 -0.43 2.86 -9.88
CA ILE A 3 -0.34 2.09 -8.65
C ILE A 3 0.33 0.78 -9.01
N THR A 4 1.54 0.57 -8.50
CA THR A 4 2.32 -0.64 -8.74
C THR A 4 2.63 -1.26 -7.39
N ALA A 5 1.96 -2.37 -7.07
CA ALA A 5 2.48 -3.30 -6.07
C ALA A 5 3.67 -4.00 -6.75
N ILE A 6 4.89 -3.50 -6.50
CA ILE A 6 6.07 -4.04 -7.16
C ILE A 6 6.39 -5.39 -6.52
N GLU A 7 6.19 -6.49 -7.26
CA GLU A 7 6.63 -7.84 -6.85
C GLU A 7 8.11 -7.82 -6.46
N SER A 8 8.98 -7.11 -7.19
CA SER A 8 10.40 -6.93 -6.84
C SER A 8 10.65 -6.18 -5.51
N ILE A 9 9.77 -5.26 -5.08
CA ILE A 9 9.90 -4.63 -3.75
C ILE A 9 9.31 -5.54 -2.68
N ILE A 10 8.21 -6.24 -2.97
CA ILE A 10 7.69 -7.30 -2.11
C ILE A 10 8.78 -8.35 -1.87
N GLU A 11 9.47 -8.82 -2.91
CA GLU A 11 10.62 -9.71 -2.82
C GLU A 11 11.80 -9.08 -2.06
N SER A 12 12.09 -7.79 -2.26
CA SER A 12 13.14 -7.10 -1.52
C SER A 12 12.81 -6.94 -0.03
N LEU A 13 11.54 -6.70 0.31
CA LEU A 13 11.06 -6.60 1.69
C LEU A 13 10.95 -7.97 2.36
N LYS A 14 10.55 -9.00 1.61
CA LYS A 14 10.59 -10.41 2.03
C LYS A 14 12.04 -10.82 2.31
N SER A 15 12.95 -10.54 1.37
CA SER A 15 14.38 -10.76 1.52
C SER A 15 15.00 -9.96 2.67
N ALA A 16 14.40 -8.81 3.04
CA ALA A 16 14.82 -8.01 4.18
C ALA A 16 14.12 -8.39 5.49
N GLY A 17 13.20 -9.38 5.48
CA GLY A 17 12.40 -9.78 6.64
C GLY A 17 11.43 -8.72 7.15
N ILE A 18 11.12 -7.70 6.34
CA ILE A 18 10.26 -6.57 6.71
C ILE A 18 8.78 -6.93 6.55
N ILE A 19 8.46 -7.78 5.58
CA ILE A 19 7.11 -8.34 5.40
C ILE A 19 7.20 -9.87 5.41
N PRO A 20 6.23 -10.58 6.02
CA PRO A 20 6.21 -12.03 5.94
C PRO A 20 6.05 -12.49 4.49
N ASP A 21 6.57 -13.67 4.18
CA ASP A 21 6.60 -14.25 2.83
C ASP A 21 5.20 -14.44 2.20
N GLU A 22 4.13 -14.28 2.98
CA GLU A 22 2.85 -14.93 2.69
C GLU A 22 1.60 -14.03 2.79
N ALA A 23 1.74 -12.72 3.01
CA ALA A 23 0.60 -11.81 2.94
C ALA A 23 0.39 -11.31 1.50
N LEU A 24 -0.62 -11.84 0.81
CA LEU A 24 -1.08 -11.30 -0.47
C LEU A 24 -2.16 -10.24 -0.21
N LEU A 25 -2.07 -9.12 -0.92
CA LEU A 25 -3.06 -8.04 -0.84
C LEU A 25 -3.86 -7.98 -2.15
N ASP A 26 -5.17 -8.13 -2.08
CA ASP A 26 -6.08 -7.77 -3.17
C ASP A 26 -6.62 -6.37 -2.89
N ILE A 27 -6.12 -5.39 -3.63
CA ILE A 27 -6.43 -3.97 -3.48
C ILE A 27 -7.25 -3.53 -4.68
N ARG A 28 -8.36 -2.83 -4.46
CA ARG A 28 -9.25 -2.36 -5.54
C ARG A 28 -9.75 -0.95 -5.32
N TYR A 29 -9.77 -0.15 -6.38
CA TYR A 29 -10.49 1.12 -6.43
C TYR A 29 -11.78 0.90 -7.23
N GLY A 30 -12.92 0.86 -6.52
CA GLY A 30 -14.17 0.35 -7.09
C GLY A 30 -13.99 -1.09 -7.58
N GLU A 31 -14.36 -1.34 -8.84
CA GLU A 31 -14.23 -2.67 -9.46
C GLU A 31 -12.82 -2.94 -10.01
N LYS A 32 -11.95 -1.92 -10.06
CA LYS A 32 -10.66 -2.01 -10.73
C LYS A 32 -9.58 -2.44 -9.74
N LYS A 33 -9.08 -3.66 -9.94
CA LYS A 33 -7.98 -4.24 -9.16
C LYS A 33 -6.68 -3.50 -9.43
N VAL A 34 -5.89 -3.28 -8.38
CA VAL A 34 -4.51 -2.78 -8.47
C VAL A 34 -3.61 -3.92 -8.92
N GLU A 35 -2.93 -3.73 -10.05
CA GLU A 35 -2.03 -4.71 -10.65
C GLU A 35 -0.76 -4.02 -11.13
N LEU A 36 0.32 -4.78 -11.28
CA LEU A 36 1.58 -4.20 -11.73
C LEU A 36 1.41 -3.53 -13.11
N GLY A 37 1.60 -2.21 -13.14
CA GLY A 37 1.63 -1.45 -14.38
C GLY A 37 0.27 -0.92 -14.85
N ASN A 38 -0.82 -1.16 -14.10
CA ASN A 38 -2.10 -0.55 -14.43
C ASN A 38 -2.25 0.87 -13.83
N LYS A 39 -2.96 1.72 -14.57
CA LYS A 39 -3.06 3.17 -14.29
C LYS A 39 -4.41 3.50 -13.69
N PHE A 40 -4.42 4.41 -12.72
CA PHE A 40 -5.61 5.01 -12.14
C PHE A 40 -5.63 6.52 -12.34
N THR A 41 -6.81 7.09 -12.51
CA THR A 41 -7.03 8.56 -12.52
C THR A 41 -7.08 9.09 -11.09
N ILE A 42 -6.97 10.42 -10.92
CA ILE A 42 -7.14 11.05 -9.62
C ILE A 42 -8.54 10.73 -9.07
N ASP A 43 -9.56 10.84 -9.91
CA ASP A 43 -10.95 10.58 -9.54
C ASP A 43 -11.19 9.12 -9.11
N GLU A 44 -10.56 8.15 -9.77
CA GLU A 44 -10.65 6.73 -9.39
C GLU A 44 -10.09 6.48 -7.97
N THR A 45 -9.23 7.37 -7.47
CA THR A 45 -8.49 7.18 -6.21
C THR A 45 -8.76 8.25 -5.16
N ASN A 46 -9.84 9.02 -5.35
CA ASN A 46 -10.23 10.06 -4.41
C ASN A 46 -10.72 9.52 -3.05
N LYS A 47 -10.94 8.20 -2.96
CA LYS A 47 -11.29 7.46 -1.75
C LYS A 47 -10.34 6.29 -1.55
N ALA A 48 -10.20 5.87 -0.29
CA ALA A 48 -9.38 4.71 0.05
C ALA A 48 -9.83 3.47 -0.73
N PRO A 49 -8.89 2.63 -1.20
CA PRO A 49 -9.26 1.39 -1.87
C PRO A 49 -9.83 0.37 -0.87
N HIS A 50 -10.58 -0.59 -1.41
CA HIS A 50 -10.87 -1.81 -0.67
C HIS A 50 -9.60 -2.66 -0.60
N VAL A 51 -9.23 -3.12 0.60
CA VAL A 51 -8.05 -3.98 0.80
C VAL A 51 -8.52 -5.28 1.44
N ASN A 52 -8.32 -6.38 0.72
CA ASN A 52 -8.51 -7.72 1.24
C ASN A 52 -7.15 -8.33 1.52
N PHE A 53 -6.95 -8.74 2.77
CA PHE A 53 -5.76 -9.46 3.18
C PHE A 53 -5.98 -10.96 2.99
N VAL A 54 -5.03 -11.60 2.32
CA VAL A 54 -4.98 -13.05 2.18
C VAL A 54 -3.73 -13.51 2.91
N PHE A 55 -3.94 -14.08 4.10
CA PHE A 55 -2.88 -14.65 4.93
C PHE A 55 -2.89 -16.17 4.81
N ASN A 56 -1.70 -16.78 4.70
CA ASN A 56 -1.56 -18.21 4.94
C ASN A 56 -1.69 -18.49 6.45
N LYS A 57 -2.69 -19.29 6.81
CA LYS A 57 -3.03 -19.61 8.21
C LYS A 57 -1.96 -20.41 8.97
N SER A 58 -0.97 -20.99 8.30
CA SER A 58 0.09 -21.75 8.97
C SER A 58 1.06 -20.87 9.75
N ASP A 59 1.13 -19.58 9.40
CA ASP A 59 2.23 -18.69 9.80
C ASP A 59 1.74 -17.48 10.63
N SER A 60 0.43 -17.36 10.86
CA SER A 60 -0.16 -16.32 11.72
C SER A 60 -0.74 -16.92 13.00
N ASP A 61 -0.09 -16.67 14.15
CA ASP A 61 -0.74 -16.81 15.46
C ASP A 61 -1.90 -15.80 15.56
N ASP A 62 -2.97 -16.10 16.30
CA ASP A 62 -4.12 -15.22 16.51
C ASP A 62 -3.73 -13.87 17.15
N LYS A 63 -2.50 -13.80 17.69
CA LYS A 63 -1.90 -12.60 18.27
C LYS A 63 -1.19 -11.70 17.27
N SER A 64 -0.94 -12.18 16.06
CA SER A 64 -0.23 -11.43 15.02
C SER A 64 -0.94 -10.12 14.73
N ARG A 65 -0.17 -9.04 14.57
CA ARG A 65 -0.69 -7.74 14.14
C ARG A 65 0.09 -7.27 12.92
N PHE A 66 -0.63 -6.58 12.05
CA PHE A 66 -0.12 -6.11 10.78
C PHE A 66 -0.25 -4.60 10.65
N THR A 67 0.63 -3.98 9.86
CA THR A 67 0.57 -2.56 9.52
C THR A 67 0.57 -2.40 8.02
N LEU A 68 -0.49 -1.83 7.45
CA LEU A 68 -0.58 -1.40 6.05
C LEU A 68 -0.02 0.02 5.91
N MET A 69 0.91 0.21 4.97
CA MET A 69 1.36 1.55 4.58
C MET A 69 1.05 1.79 3.11
N MET A 70 0.80 3.03 2.71
CA MET A 70 0.71 3.45 1.31
C MET A 70 1.58 4.69 1.18
N VAL A 71 2.74 4.56 0.52
CA VAL A 71 3.70 5.66 0.40
C VAL A 71 4.10 5.94 -1.05
N ASP A 72 4.26 7.22 -1.39
CA ASP A 72 4.79 7.69 -2.67
C ASP A 72 6.29 8.03 -2.50
N PRO A 73 7.20 7.22 -3.06
CA PRO A 73 8.64 7.46 -2.99
C PRO A 73 9.13 8.52 -3.99
N ASP A 74 8.25 8.97 -4.88
CA ASP A 74 8.58 9.86 -5.99
C ASP A 74 8.06 11.29 -5.74
N ALA A 75 7.43 11.60 -4.60
CA ALA A 75 6.87 12.93 -4.33
C ALA A 75 7.94 14.05 -4.32
N PRO A 76 7.71 15.23 -4.93
CA PRO A 76 6.56 15.61 -5.75
C PRO A 76 6.70 15.22 -7.23
N SER A 77 7.84 14.69 -7.68
CA SER A 77 7.99 14.08 -8.99
C SER A 77 9.15 13.06 -9.02
N PRO A 78 9.07 11.99 -9.83
CA PRO A 78 10.14 11.00 -9.90
C PRO A 78 11.51 11.57 -10.29
N LYS A 79 11.52 12.71 -11.01
CA LYS A 79 12.75 13.39 -11.45
C LYS A 79 13.39 14.26 -10.35
N ASN A 80 12.60 14.67 -9.37
CA ASN A 80 13.04 15.52 -8.27
C ASN A 80 12.25 15.19 -7.00
N PRO A 81 12.50 14.04 -6.35
CA PRO A 81 11.66 13.52 -5.28
C PRO A 81 12.03 14.11 -3.91
N THR A 82 11.90 15.43 -3.75
CA THR A 82 12.32 16.15 -2.53
C THR A 82 11.42 15.91 -1.31
N HIS A 83 10.21 15.38 -1.50
CA HIS A 83 9.24 15.08 -0.44
C HIS A 83 9.10 13.58 -0.20
N ARG A 84 9.97 12.75 -0.77
CA ARG A 84 9.97 11.33 -0.48
C ARG A 84 10.34 11.08 0.99
N GLU A 85 9.70 10.17 1.69
CA GLU A 85 8.53 9.36 1.32
C GLU A 85 7.24 10.08 1.73
N TRP A 86 6.30 10.27 0.80
CA TRP A 86 5.02 10.88 1.12
C TRP A 86 4.03 9.81 1.56
N ARG A 87 3.50 9.92 2.78
CA ARG A 87 2.57 8.95 3.36
C ARG A 87 1.16 9.30 2.92
N HIS A 88 0.55 8.41 2.14
CA HIS A 88 -0.82 8.53 1.68
C HIS A 88 -1.80 7.80 2.58
N TRP A 89 -1.39 6.73 3.25
CA TRP A 89 -2.25 6.00 4.17
C TRP A 89 -1.39 5.14 5.10
N ILE A 90 -1.65 5.15 6.41
CA ILE A 90 -1.02 4.20 7.33
C ILE A 90 -2.08 3.65 8.27
N VAL A 91 -2.21 2.32 8.31
CA VAL A 91 -3.12 1.59 9.17
C VAL A 91 -2.33 0.55 9.94
N GLY A 92 -2.20 0.71 11.25
CA GLY A 92 -1.53 -0.23 12.15
C GLY A 92 -2.51 -1.16 12.86
N ASN A 93 -1.95 -2.08 13.66
CA ASN A 93 -2.71 -3.00 14.52
C ASN A 93 -3.81 -3.80 13.80
N ILE A 94 -3.64 -4.08 12.51
CA ILE A 94 -4.58 -4.88 11.74
C ILE A 94 -4.54 -6.31 12.30
N PRO A 95 -5.68 -6.89 12.72
CA PRO A 95 -5.74 -8.26 13.23
C PRO A 95 -5.36 -9.30 12.17
N SER A 96 -5.11 -10.53 12.61
CA SER A 96 -4.66 -11.63 11.76
C SER A 96 -5.70 -12.10 10.74
N ASP A 97 -6.97 -11.70 10.88
CA ASP A 97 -8.05 -11.91 9.92
C ASP A 97 -8.17 -10.78 8.88
N GLY A 98 -7.37 -9.71 9.02
CA GLY A 98 -7.35 -8.59 8.09
C GLY A 98 -8.49 -7.59 8.28
N ASN A 99 -9.26 -7.68 9.37
CA ASN A 99 -10.38 -6.79 9.62
C ASN A 99 -9.91 -5.34 9.88
N LEU A 100 -9.97 -4.50 8.85
CA LEU A 100 -9.60 -3.09 8.94
C LEU A 100 -10.50 -2.27 9.89
N SER A 101 -11.72 -2.72 10.20
CA SER A 101 -12.59 -2.01 11.15
C SER A 101 -12.11 -2.09 12.60
N GLU A 102 -11.25 -3.07 12.90
CA GLU A 102 -10.59 -3.24 14.21
C GLU A 102 -9.17 -2.67 14.22
N ALA A 103 -8.70 -2.15 13.10
CA ALA A 103 -7.37 -1.60 12.95
C ALA A 103 -7.26 -0.16 13.46
N THR A 104 -6.04 0.31 13.63
CA THR A 104 -5.74 1.68 14.05
C THR A 104 -5.30 2.51 12.84
N HIS A 105 -6.08 3.54 12.49
CA HIS A 105 -5.69 4.50 11.46
C HIS A 105 -4.65 5.48 12.03
N LEU A 106 -3.40 5.35 11.60
CA LEU A 106 -2.27 6.18 12.07
C LEU A 106 -2.10 7.43 11.20
N ASP A 107 -2.31 7.30 9.89
CA ASP A 107 -2.46 8.41 8.94
C ASP A 107 -3.69 8.12 8.08
N ASP A 108 -4.64 9.06 8.02
CA ASP A 108 -5.85 8.93 7.19
C ASP A 108 -5.51 8.85 5.70
N TYR A 109 -6.37 8.19 4.92
CA TYR A 109 -6.18 8.08 3.49
C TYR A 109 -6.26 9.46 2.80
N MET A 110 -5.16 9.83 2.15
CA MET A 110 -5.07 10.95 1.24
C MET A 110 -4.77 10.43 -0.15
N GLY A 111 -5.72 10.58 -1.08
CA GLY A 111 -5.52 10.16 -2.45
C GLY A 111 -4.37 10.91 -3.14
N PRO A 112 -3.71 10.31 -4.15
CA PRO A 112 -2.70 10.99 -4.95
C PRO A 112 -3.21 12.27 -5.61
N SER A 113 -2.44 13.34 -5.44
CA SER A 113 -2.67 14.65 -6.05
C SER A 113 -1.38 15.19 -6.70
N PRO A 114 -0.85 14.51 -7.73
CA PRO A 114 0.39 14.93 -8.38
C PRO A 114 0.27 16.34 -8.96
N PRO A 115 1.27 17.23 -8.78
CA PRO A 115 1.20 18.57 -9.36
C PRO A 115 1.12 18.52 -10.89
N SER A 116 0.35 19.42 -11.49
CA SER A 116 0.20 19.49 -12.95
C SER A 116 1.57 19.63 -13.63
N GLY A 117 1.77 18.91 -14.74
CA GLY A 117 3.02 18.94 -15.50
C GLY A 117 4.18 18.10 -14.94
N THR A 118 4.01 17.43 -13.79
CA THR A 118 5.07 16.56 -13.21
C THR A 118 5.17 15.16 -13.85
N GLY A 119 4.28 14.87 -14.80
CA GLY A 119 4.20 13.58 -15.46
C GLY A 119 3.52 12.52 -14.59
N GLU A 120 3.68 11.25 -14.96
CA GLU A 120 3.08 10.15 -14.22
C GLU A 120 3.82 9.89 -12.91
N HIS A 121 3.13 10.02 -11.77
CA HIS A 121 3.61 9.53 -10.48
C HIS A 121 3.44 8.03 -10.45
N ARG A 122 4.54 7.34 -10.22
CA ARG A 122 4.62 5.89 -10.27
C ARG A 122 4.99 5.44 -8.86
N LYS A 123 4.20 4.50 -8.34
CA LYS A 123 4.46 3.67 -7.14
C LYS A 123 3.74 4.18 -5.91
N PHE A 124 2.85 3.31 -5.42
CA PHE A 124 2.50 3.25 -4.02
C PHE A 124 3.14 2.01 -3.47
N HIS A 125 3.94 2.17 -2.43
CA HIS A 125 4.47 1.03 -1.71
C HIS A 125 3.51 0.64 -0.60
N ILE A 126 3.15 -0.64 -0.60
CA ILE A 126 2.34 -1.23 0.45
C ILE A 126 3.10 -2.36 1.11
N SER A 127 3.40 -2.17 2.38
CA SER A 127 4.06 -3.15 3.23
C SER A 127 3.17 -3.53 4.40
N THR A 128 3.44 -4.74 4.91
CA THR A 128 2.76 -5.36 6.04
C THR A 128 3.83 -5.74 7.07
N ILE A 129 4.00 -4.95 8.13
CA ILE A 129 4.97 -5.27 9.19
C ILE A 129 4.30 -6.17 10.24
N HIS A 130 4.91 -7.31 10.56
CA HIS A 130 4.51 -8.16 11.68
C HIS A 130 5.17 -7.65 12.98
N GLY A 131 4.36 -7.41 14.00
CA GLY A 131 4.81 -7.03 15.35
C GLY A 131 4.71 -8.17 16.34
#